data_AF-A0A7Z1TUM9-F1
#
_entry.id   AF-A0A7Z1TUM9-F1
#
_cell.length_a   1.000
_cell.length_b   1.000
_cell.length_c   1.000
_cell.angle_alpha   90.00
_cell.angle_beta   90.00
_cell.angle_gamma   90.00
#
_symmetry.space_group_name_H-M   'P 1'
#
loop_
_entity.id
_entity.type
_entity.pdbx_description
1 polymer ?
#
loop_
_entity_poly.entity_id
_entity_poly.type
_entity_poly.pdbx_seq_one_letter_code
_entity_poly.pdbx_strand_id
1 'polypeptide(L)' 'MKQFTTTAAAVLGALVVIAAVAVAADEAAPTPLFRVEQEMIDLGDVTAGSEAVAVFRFHNAGDADVHIIRAKPS' A
#
# COMPACT_ATOMS: atom_id res chain seq x y z
N MET A 1 71.19 -16.01 8.59
CA MET A 1 71.09 -14.95 9.63
C MET A 1 71.85 -13.73 9.15
N LYS A 2 71.15 -12.71 8.61
CA LYS A 2 71.71 -11.38 8.30
C LYS A 2 70.54 -10.39 8.12
N GLN A 3 70.21 -9.80 9.27
CA GLN A 3 69.68 -8.47 9.56
C GLN A 3 68.70 -7.79 8.59
N PHE A 4 67.48 -7.59 9.12
CA PHE A 4 66.46 -6.64 8.70
C PHE A 4 66.85 -5.22 9.13
N THR A 5 66.76 -4.25 8.22
CA THR A 5 66.60 -2.82 8.57
C THR A 5 65.91 -2.05 7.45
N THR A 6 64.65 -1.71 7.72
CA THR A 6 63.93 -0.44 7.51
C THR A 6 64.16 0.38 6.23
N THR A 7 63.11 0.47 5.40
CA THR A 7 62.70 1.72 4.72
C THR A 7 61.18 1.88 4.82
N ALA A 8 60.77 3.00 5.37
CA ALA A 8 59.39 3.44 5.48
C ALA A 8 58.93 4.14 4.20
N ALA A 9 57.60 4.29 4.09
CA ALA A 9 56.83 5.21 3.24
C ALA A 9 56.40 4.72 1.83
N ALA A 10 55.10 4.42 1.70
CA ALA A 10 54.16 5.00 0.72
C ALA A 10 52.79 4.32 0.91
N VAL A 11 51.91 4.88 1.75
CA VAL A 11 50.71 5.62 1.32
C VAL A 11 50.00 4.98 0.12
N LEU A 12 48.93 4.24 0.37
CA LEU A 12 47.54 4.59 -0.01
C LEU A 12 46.69 3.32 0.12
N GLY A 13 45.94 3.26 1.21
CA GLY A 13 44.81 2.35 1.32
C GLY A 13 43.78 2.75 0.26
N ALA A 14 43.54 1.88 -0.71
CA ALA A 14 42.36 1.95 -1.56
C ALA A 14 41.18 1.42 -0.73
N LEU A 15 40.61 2.31 0.09
CA LEU A 15 39.35 2.05 0.77
C LEU A 15 38.25 2.11 -0.30
N VAL A 16 37.80 0.93 -0.72
CA VAL A 16 36.67 0.76 -1.63
C VAL A 16 35.41 1.20 -0.88
N VAL A 17 34.96 2.43 -1.12
CA VAL A 17 33.65 2.91 -0.64
C VAL A 17 32.64 2.70 -1.76
N ILE A 18 32.01 1.52 -1.78
CA ILE A 18 30.78 1.33 -2.55
C ILE A 18 29.70 2.06 -1.77
N ALA A 19 29.40 3.30 -2.16
CA ALA A 19 28.25 4.02 -1.66
C ALA A 19 27.00 3.27 -2.13
N ALA A 20 26.43 2.43 -1.26
CA ALA A 20 25.12 1.87 -1.46
C ALA A 20 24.11 3.02 -1.41
N VAL A 21 23.70 3.51 -2.59
CA VAL A 21 22.62 4.47 -2.70
C VAL A 21 21.35 3.75 -2.30
N ALA A 22 20.93 3.94 -1.06
CA ALA A 22 19.62 3.51 -0.59
C ALA A 22 18.59 4.32 -1.37
N VAL A 23 18.00 3.71 -2.40
CA VAL A 23 16.80 4.23 -3.03
C VAL A 23 15.69 4.04 -1.99
N ALA A 24 15.42 5.09 -1.22
CA ALA A 24 14.20 5.16 -0.43
C ALA A 24 13.05 5.13 -1.45
N ALA A 25 12.37 4.00 -1.53
CA ALA A 25 11.09 3.94 -2.23
C ALA A 25 10.16 4.90 -1.49
N ASP A 26 9.79 5.99 -2.16
CA ASP A 26 8.67 6.84 -1.73
C ASP A 26 7.41 6.01 -1.95
N GLU A 27 7.07 5.17 -0.97
CA GLU A 27 5.85 4.39 -1.00
C GLU A 27 4.69 5.38 -0.88
N ALA A 28 3.97 5.58 -1.98
CA ALA A 28 2.82 6.48 -1.99
C ALA A 28 1.86 6.08 -0.87
N ALA A 29 1.37 7.07 -0.13
CA ALA A 29 0.40 6.81 0.92
C ALA A 29 -0.85 6.12 0.33
N PRO A 30 -1.41 5.10 1.00
CA PRO A 30 -2.56 4.39 0.49
C PRO A 30 -3.74 5.35 0.33
N THR A 31 -4.32 5.35 -0.86
CA THR A 31 -5.41 6.22 -1.29
C THR A 31 -6.74 5.46 -1.18
N PRO A 32 -7.69 5.96 -0.36
CA PRO A 32 -9.01 5.35 -0.28
C PRO A 32 -9.77 5.58 -1.59
N LEU A 33 -10.30 4.51 -2.16
CA LEU A 33 -11.20 4.57 -3.31
C LEU A 33 -12.35 3.58 -3.10
N PHE A 34 -13.56 4.12 -3.02
CA PHE A 34 -14.77 3.33 -2.81
C PHE A 34 -15.67 3.45 -4.03
N ARG A 35 -16.05 2.31 -4.61
CA ARG A 35 -16.92 2.26 -5.79
C ARG A 35 -18.23 1.56 -5.46
N VAL A 36 -19.32 2.19 -5.85
CA VAL A 36 -20.68 1.64 -5.77
C VAL A 36 -21.09 1.18 -7.17
N GLU A 37 -21.63 -0.03 -7.30
CA GLU A 37 -22.10 -0.52 -8.61
C GLU A 37 -23.41 0.12 -9.05
N GLN A 38 -24.32 0.36 -8.11
CA GLN A 38 -25.65 0.90 -8.36
C GLN A 38 -25.93 1.97 -7.33
N GLU A 39 -26.03 3.23 -7.75
CA GLU A 39 -26.29 4.35 -6.82
C GLU A 39 -27.76 4.41 -6.35
N MET A 40 -28.65 3.74 -7.08
CA MET A 40 -30.08 3.69 -6.81
C MET A 40 -30.57 2.25 -6.91
N ILE A 41 -31.46 1.87 -5.99
CA ILE A 41 -32.20 0.61 -6.02
C ILE A 41 -33.67 0.95 -6.07
N ASP A 42 -34.36 0.44 -7.09
CA ASP A 42 -35.81 0.43 -7.18
C ASP A 42 -36.31 -0.99 -6.89
N LEU A 43 -37.19 -1.11 -5.90
CA LEU A 43 -37.80 -2.38 -5.51
C LEU A 43 -39.12 -2.63 -6.28
N GLY A 44 -39.60 -1.65 -7.04
CA GLY A 44 -40.89 -1.68 -7.71
C GLY A 44 -42.06 -1.70 -6.73
N ASP A 45 -43.18 -2.26 -7.20
CA ASP A 45 -44.40 -2.39 -6.40
C ASP A 45 -44.27 -3.53 -5.38
N VAL A 46 -44.26 -3.21 -4.09
CA VAL A 46 -44.24 -4.18 -3.00
C VAL A 46 -45.64 -4.32 -2.42
N THR A 47 -46.16 -5.55 -2.39
CA THR A 47 -47.51 -5.86 -1.88
C THR A 47 -47.51 -6.20 -0.39
N ALA A 48 -48.65 -5.98 0.28
CA ALA A 48 -48.80 -6.27 1.69
C ALA A 48 -48.58 -7.76 1.99
N GLY A 49 -47.75 -8.04 2.99
CA GLY A 49 -47.37 -9.41 3.38
C GLY A 49 -46.21 -10.01 2.59
N SER A 50 -45.66 -9.28 1.61
CA SER A 50 -44.51 -9.71 0.82
C SER A 50 -43.20 -9.10 1.31
N GLU A 51 -42.10 -9.83 1.12
CA GLU A 51 -40.74 -9.32 1.36
C GLU A 51 -40.06 -9.02 0.01
N ALA A 52 -39.51 -7.82 -0.13
CA ALA A 52 -38.70 -7.43 -1.27
C ALA A 52 -37.25 -7.25 -0.82
N VAL A 53 -36.34 -7.98 -1.46
CA VAL A 53 -34.91 -7.98 -1.12
C VAL A 53 -34.12 -7.49 -2.33
N ALA A 54 -33.24 -6.53 -2.10
CA ALA A 54 -32.26 -6.09 -3.09
C ALA A 54 -30.83 -6.19 -2.57
N VAL A 55 -29.90 -6.37 -3.50
CA VAL A 55 -28.47 -6.51 -3.20
C VAL A 55 -27.74 -5.26 -3.66
N PHE A 56 -27.17 -4.54 -2.70
CA PHE A 56 -26.29 -3.40 -2.95
C PHE A 56 -24.83 -3.88 -2.90
N ARG A 57 -24.06 -3.62 -3.96
CA ARG A 57 -22.66 -4.06 -4.09
C ARG A 57 -21.73 -2.86 -4.05
N PHE A 58 -20.72 -2.97 -3.19
CA PHE A 58 -19.64 -2.00 -3.04
C PHE A 58 -18.29 -2.70 -3.14
N HIS A 59 -17.31 -1.96 -3.67
CA HIS A 59 -15.95 -2.41 -3.86
C HIS A 59 -14.98 -1.44 -3.19
N ASN A 60 -14.06 -1.98 -2.39
CA ASN A 60 -12.84 -1.27 -2.06
C ASN A 60 -11.92 -1.35 -3.28
N ALA A 61 -11.85 -0.27 -4.06
CA ALA A 61 -11.03 -0.18 -5.27
C ALA A 61 -9.70 0.55 -5.01
N GLY A 62 -9.48 1.00 -3.78
CA GLY A 62 -8.23 1.60 -3.35
C GLY A 62 -7.29 0.58 -2.71
N ASP A 63 -6.13 1.06 -2.32
CA ASP A 63 -5.10 0.34 -1.57
C ASP A 63 -5.14 0.66 -0.07
N ALA A 64 -6.02 1.58 0.35
CA ALA A 64 -6.33 1.80 1.75
C ALA A 64 -7.38 0.81 2.28
N ASP A 65 -7.25 0.41 3.55
CA ASP A 65 -8.24 -0.40 4.23
C ASP A 65 -9.58 0.35 4.40
N VAL A 66 -10.69 -0.39 4.23
CA VAL A 66 -12.05 0.15 4.38
C VAL A 66 -12.73 -0.48 5.58
N HIS A 67 -13.34 0.37 6.42
CA HIS A 67 -14.15 -0.04 7.55
C HIS A 67 -15.62 0.39 7.36
N ILE A 68 -16.53 -0.57 7.32
CA ILE A 68 -17.97 -0.33 7.09
C ILE A 68 -18.68 -0.18 8.44
N ILE A 69 -19.20 1.01 8.73
CA ILE A 69 -19.88 1.32 10.00
C ILE A 69 -21.37 0.96 9.95
N ARG A 70 -22.04 1.21 8.81
CA ARG A 70 -23.46 0.92 8.60
C ARG A 70 -23.72 0.64 7.12
N ALA A 71 -24.56 -0.35 6.84
CA ALA A 71 -25.00 -0.72 5.49
C ALA A 71 -26.53 -0.76 5.30
N LYS A 72 -27.31 -0.44 6.34
CA LYS A 72 -28.78 -0.43 6.26
C LYS A 72 -29.27 0.98 5.86
N PRO A 73 -30.16 1.12 4.85
CA PRO A 73 -30.80 2.39 4.55
C PRO A 73 -31.64 2.84 5.76
N SER A 74 -31.48 4.11 6.13
CA SER A 74 -32.18 4.77 7.25
C SER A 74 -33.58 5.21 6.88
#